data_AF-A0A938C173-F1
#
_entry.id   AF-A0A938C173-F1
#
_cell.length_a   1.000
_cell.length_b   1.000
_cell.length_c   1.000
_cell.angle_alpha   90.00
_cell.angle_beta   90.00
_cell.angle_gamma   90.00
#
_symmetry.space_group_name_H-M   'P 1'
#
loop_
_entity.id
_entity.type
_entity.pdbx_description
1 polymer ?
#
loop_
_entity_poly.entity_id
_entity_poly.type
_entity_poly.pdbx_seq_one_letter_code
_entity_poly.pdbx_strand_id
1 'polypeptide(L)'
;MSLSRLKALLGDYPCTEALKQGRVASDSVALEFAAIQPPSSGFKRVVRGLEFDIAELSMTTFLMARAAGKPYRLLPAVVLARLQHDRLVRDAERPAFGPGELHGRTIGLRMYSVTTAMWLRGLLAEDHGVDPSRIRWVTFEEGHVAEFADPAWVERAPSGKDLIAMLLAGEIDAAVTGD
;
A
#
# COMPACT_ATOMS: atom_id res chain seq x y z
N MET A 1 -11.94 -37.26 -1.85
CA MET A 1 -10.78 -36.35 -2.01
C MET A 1 -10.32 -35.94 -0.60
N SER A 2 -9.03 -35.74 -0.37
CA SER A 2 -8.51 -35.26 0.92
C SER A 2 -8.71 -33.75 1.03
N LEU A 3 -9.14 -33.25 2.18
CA LEU A 3 -9.34 -31.82 2.46
C LEU A 3 -7.99 -31.12 2.58
N SER A 4 -7.68 -30.20 1.66
CA SER A 4 -6.47 -29.37 1.74
C SER A 4 -6.67 -28.19 2.69
N ARG A 5 -5.78 -28.03 3.67
CA ARG A 5 -5.76 -26.87 4.58
C ARG A 5 -4.77 -25.84 4.06
N LEU A 6 -5.24 -24.61 3.86
CA LEU A 6 -4.45 -23.51 3.31
C LEU A 6 -4.42 -22.34 4.30
N LYS A 7 -3.22 -21.81 4.56
CA LYS A 7 -3.05 -20.64 5.42
C LYS A 7 -3.41 -19.38 4.65
N ALA A 8 -4.36 -18.61 5.20
CA ALA A 8 -4.98 -17.48 4.52
C ALA A 8 -4.76 -16.15 5.25
N LEU A 9 -4.49 -15.07 4.51
CA LEU A 9 -4.48 -13.70 4.99
C LEU A 9 -5.56 -12.89 4.25
N LEU A 10 -6.65 -12.53 4.93
CA LEU A 10 -7.74 -11.76 4.35
C LEU A 10 -8.36 -10.80 5.38
N GLY A 11 -8.67 -9.58 4.95
CA GLY A 11 -9.37 -8.59 5.76
C GLY A 11 -10.80 -8.99 6.13
N ASP A 12 -11.34 -8.28 7.12
CA ASP A 12 -12.74 -8.38 7.52
C ASP A 12 -13.58 -7.38 6.70
N TYR A 13 -14.19 -7.88 5.63
CA TYR A 13 -15.02 -7.10 4.71
C TYR A 13 -16.37 -7.78 4.50
N PRO A 14 -17.42 -7.05 4.09
CA PRO A 14 -18.71 -7.66 3.75
C PRO A 14 -18.59 -8.80 2.73
N CYS A 15 -17.65 -8.71 1.78
CA CYS A 15 -17.44 -9.75 0.77
C CYS A 15 -16.64 -10.98 1.27
N THR A 16 -15.87 -10.87 2.35
CA THR A 16 -15.09 -11.98 2.92
C THR A 16 -15.77 -12.64 4.12
N GLU A 17 -16.77 -11.97 4.71
CA GLU A 17 -17.45 -12.39 5.95
C GLU A 17 -18.01 -13.81 5.88
N ALA A 18 -18.72 -14.16 4.80
CA ALA A 18 -19.34 -15.47 4.65
C ALA A 18 -18.31 -16.63 4.62
N LEU A 19 -17.13 -16.39 4.06
CA LEU A 19 -16.02 -17.33 4.09
C LEU A 19 -15.39 -17.43 5.49
N LYS A 20 -15.16 -16.29 6.15
CA LYS A 20 -14.53 -16.25 7.48
C LYS A 20 -15.42 -16.83 8.59
N GLN A 21 -16.74 -16.74 8.44
CA GLN A 21 -17.73 -17.34 9.35
C GLN A 21 -18.10 -18.80 9.01
N GLY A 22 -17.53 -19.37 7.93
CA GLY A 22 -17.85 -20.73 7.49
C GLY A 22 -19.26 -20.92 6.91
N ARG A 23 -19.97 -19.83 6.59
CA ARG A 23 -21.27 -19.89 5.86
C ARG A 23 -21.08 -20.32 4.41
N VAL A 24 -19.91 -20.07 3.84
CA VAL A 24 -19.45 -20.62 2.56
C VAL A 24 -18.25 -21.53 2.86
N ALA A 25 -18.36 -22.79 2.48
CA ALA A 25 -17.34 -23.81 2.72
C ALA A 25 -17.14 -24.69 1.48
N SER A 26 -16.06 -25.47 1.49
CA SER A 26 -15.73 -26.44 0.43
C SER A 26 -15.34 -27.77 1.05
N ASP A 27 -15.80 -28.87 0.46
CA ASP A 27 -15.37 -30.22 0.83
C ASP A 27 -13.93 -30.54 0.37
N SER A 28 -13.32 -29.63 -0.40
CA SER A 28 -11.96 -29.79 -0.96
C SER A 28 -10.92 -28.89 -0.31
N VAL A 29 -11.31 -27.73 0.22
CA VAL A 29 -10.39 -26.72 0.78
C VAL A 29 -10.92 -26.15 2.09
N ALA A 30 -10.06 -26.09 3.10
CA ALA A 30 -10.28 -25.34 4.34
C ALA A 30 -9.27 -24.19 4.47
N LEU A 31 -9.77 -23.00 4.78
CA LEU A 31 -8.94 -21.79 4.95
C LEU A 31 -8.67 -21.55 6.43
N GLU A 32 -7.40 -21.49 6.81
CA GLU A 32 -6.94 -21.13 8.15
C GLU A 32 -6.54 -19.66 8.16
N PHE A 33 -7.46 -18.78 8.55
CA PHE A 33 -7.26 -17.33 8.51
C PHE A 33 -6.32 -16.87 9.64
N ALA A 34 -5.28 -16.11 9.29
CA ALA A 34 -4.43 -15.46 10.27
C ALA A 34 -5.14 -14.28 10.94
N ALA A 35 -4.95 -14.17 12.26
CA ALA A 35 -5.42 -13.06 13.08
C ALA A 35 -4.49 -11.83 12.93
N ILE A 36 -4.44 -11.26 11.72
CA ILE A 36 -3.62 -10.09 11.38
C ILE A 36 -4.55 -9.00 10.85
N GLN A 37 -4.61 -7.88 11.57
CA GLN A 37 -5.39 -6.70 11.17
C GLN A 37 -4.59 -5.41 11.38
N PRO A 38 -4.54 -4.51 10.38
CA PRO A 38 -5.04 -4.69 9.01
C PRO A 38 -4.17 -5.70 8.21
N PRO A 39 -4.69 -6.32 7.12
CA PRO A 39 -3.94 -7.31 6.34
C PRO A 39 -2.63 -6.76 5.77
N SER A 40 -2.59 -5.46 5.49
CA SER A 40 -1.39 -4.75 4.98
C SER A 40 -0.17 -4.90 5.88
N SER A 41 -0.35 -5.06 7.20
CA SER A 41 0.74 -5.37 8.14
C SER A 41 1.40 -6.74 7.89
N GLY A 42 0.68 -7.67 7.25
CA GLY A 42 1.19 -8.99 6.88
C GLY A 42 1.86 -9.07 5.51
N PHE A 43 1.80 -8.03 4.67
CA PHE A 43 2.23 -8.14 3.27
C PHE A 43 3.71 -8.49 3.11
N LYS A 44 4.60 -8.01 3.98
CA LYS A 44 6.02 -8.42 3.98
C LYS A 44 6.16 -9.93 4.23
N ARG A 45 5.36 -10.51 5.13
CA ARG A 45 5.37 -11.96 5.42
C ARG A 45 4.88 -12.79 4.23
N VAL A 46 3.91 -12.25 3.47
CA VAL A 46 3.47 -12.84 2.20
C VAL A 46 4.60 -12.83 1.19
N VAL A 47 5.11 -11.66 0.79
CA VAL A 47 5.99 -11.57 -0.40
C VAL A 47 7.48 -11.81 -0.10
N ARG A 48 7.93 -11.65 1.14
CA ARG A 48 9.32 -11.95 1.55
C ARG A 48 9.44 -13.35 2.15
N GLY A 49 8.48 -13.72 3.02
CA GLY A 49 8.49 -14.99 3.77
C GLY A 49 7.73 -16.14 3.12
N LEU A 50 6.92 -15.88 2.09
CA LEU A 50 6.03 -16.85 1.44
C LEU A 50 5.15 -17.62 2.46
N GLU A 51 4.76 -16.94 3.53
CA GLU A 51 4.15 -17.59 4.69
C GLU A 51 2.70 -18.06 4.45
N PHE A 52 2.05 -17.51 3.42
CA PHE A 52 0.62 -17.70 3.16
C PHE A 52 0.41 -18.34 1.79
N ASP A 53 -0.50 -19.32 1.73
CA ASP A 53 -0.94 -19.96 0.49
C ASP A 53 -1.92 -19.07 -0.27
N ILE A 54 -2.78 -18.36 0.46
CA ILE A 54 -3.76 -17.40 -0.06
C ILE A 54 -3.62 -16.09 0.71
N ALA A 55 -3.46 -14.98 0.01
CA ALA A 55 -3.36 -13.68 0.65
C ALA A 55 -4.05 -12.60 -0.19
N GLU A 56 -4.77 -11.73 0.48
CA GLU A 56 -4.99 -10.38 0.00
C GLU A 56 -3.65 -9.65 -0.10
N LEU A 57 -3.45 -8.94 -1.21
CA LEU A 57 -2.32 -8.05 -1.43
C LEU A 57 -2.81 -6.79 -2.13
N SER A 58 -2.17 -5.66 -1.85
CA SER A 58 -2.36 -4.48 -2.70
C SER A 58 -1.83 -4.76 -4.11
N MET A 59 -2.51 -4.20 -5.12
CA MET A 59 -2.19 -4.44 -6.53
C MET A 59 -0.71 -4.16 -6.85
N THR A 60 -0.17 -3.05 -6.35
CA THR A 60 1.24 -2.67 -6.58
C THR A 60 2.19 -3.68 -5.95
N THR A 61 1.89 -4.14 -4.73
CA THR A 61 2.69 -5.19 -4.06
C THR A 61 2.69 -6.50 -4.84
N PHE A 62 1.53 -6.92 -5.37
CA PHE A 62 1.45 -8.13 -6.20
C PHE A 62 2.26 -7.98 -7.50
N LEU A 63 2.10 -6.88 -8.24
CA LEU A 63 2.80 -6.66 -9.51
C LEU A 63 4.31 -6.65 -9.33
N MET A 64 4.79 -5.99 -8.27
CA MET A 64 6.22 -5.98 -7.92
C MET A 64 6.73 -7.36 -7.49
N ALA A 65 5.96 -8.09 -6.68
CA ALA A 65 6.32 -9.44 -6.26
C ALA A 65 6.40 -10.38 -7.48
N ARG A 66 5.47 -10.25 -8.43
CA ARG A 66 5.50 -11.00 -9.68
C ARG A 66 6.72 -10.66 -10.53
N ALA A 67 7.07 -9.37 -10.65
CA ALA A 67 8.27 -8.94 -11.35
C ALA A 67 9.56 -9.47 -10.68
N ALA A 68 9.54 -9.61 -9.35
CA ALA A 68 10.61 -10.22 -8.56
C ALA A 68 10.59 -11.77 -8.55
N GLY A 69 9.73 -12.41 -9.36
CA GLY A 69 9.68 -13.87 -9.49
C GLY A 69 9.03 -14.61 -8.32
N LYS A 70 8.27 -13.93 -7.44
CA LYS A 70 7.54 -14.60 -6.36
C LYS A 70 6.46 -15.53 -6.95
N PRO A 71 6.22 -16.71 -6.35
CA PRO A 71 5.41 -17.78 -6.95
C PRO A 71 3.89 -17.56 -6.82
N TYR A 72 3.43 -16.32 -6.69
CA TYR A 72 2.02 -16.00 -6.50
C TYR A 72 1.29 -15.84 -7.84
N ARG A 73 0.03 -16.29 -7.87
CA ARG A 73 -0.91 -16.05 -8.97
C ARG A 73 -2.04 -15.16 -8.50
N LEU A 74 -2.44 -14.21 -9.34
CA LEU A 74 -3.56 -13.33 -9.05
C LEU A 74 -4.88 -14.06 -9.29
N LEU A 75 -5.78 -13.99 -8.32
CA LEU A 75 -7.17 -14.38 -8.49
C LEU A 75 -7.99 -13.13 -8.87
N PRO A 76 -9.00 -13.23 -9.77
CA PRO A 76 -9.85 -12.12 -10.15
C PRO A 76 -10.90 -11.81 -9.06
N ALA A 77 -10.47 -11.70 -7.81
CA ALA A 77 -11.30 -11.46 -6.64
C ALA A 77 -10.80 -10.22 -5.91
N VAL A 78 -11.43 -9.07 -6.19
CA VAL A 78 -11.11 -7.81 -5.51
C VAL A 78 -11.89 -7.73 -4.22
N VAL A 79 -11.17 -7.66 -3.09
CA VAL A 79 -11.78 -7.62 -1.75
C VAL A 79 -11.84 -6.21 -1.17
N LEU A 80 -11.07 -5.27 -1.72
CA LEU A 80 -11.06 -3.87 -1.31
C LEU A 80 -10.80 -2.95 -2.50
N ALA A 81 -11.66 -1.94 -2.68
CA ALA A 81 -11.49 -0.88 -3.67
C ALA A 81 -11.88 0.47 -3.05
N ARG A 82 -11.10 1.51 -3.36
CA ARG A 82 -11.35 2.88 -2.91
C ARG A 82 -10.76 3.90 -3.88
N LEU A 83 -11.31 5.10 -3.89
CA LEU A 83 -10.72 6.27 -4.54
C LEU A 83 -9.49 6.73 -3.75
N GLN A 84 -8.53 7.33 -4.44
CA GLN A 84 -7.25 7.76 -3.86
C GLN A 84 -7.10 9.29 -3.75
N HIS A 85 -8.01 10.05 -4.37
CA HIS A 85 -7.92 11.52 -4.47
C HIS A 85 -7.88 12.22 -3.10
N ASP A 86 -8.57 11.67 -2.11
CA ASP A 86 -8.64 12.21 -0.75
C ASP A 86 -7.40 11.90 0.10
N ARG A 87 -6.42 11.18 -0.46
CA ARG A 87 -5.25 10.70 0.28
C ARG A 87 -4.05 11.62 0.19
N LEU A 88 -4.01 12.55 -0.76
CA LEU A 88 -2.99 13.60 -0.76
C LEU A 88 -3.51 14.80 0.02
N VAL A 89 -2.99 15.00 1.22
CA VAL A 89 -3.44 16.04 2.14
C VAL A 89 -2.33 17.05 2.41
N ARG A 90 -2.72 18.29 2.73
CA ARG A 90 -1.85 19.33 3.26
C ARG A 90 -2.42 19.84 4.58
N ASP A 91 -1.59 20.52 5.35
CA ASP A 91 -2.06 21.27 6.51
C ASP A 91 -2.97 22.43 6.04
N ALA A 92 -4.17 22.53 6.63
CA ALA A 92 -5.16 23.55 6.30
C ALA A 92 -4.77 24.94 6.80
N GLU A 93 -3.97 25.01 7.88
CA GLU A 93 -3.50 26.25 8.49
C GLU A 93 -2.34 26.88 7.69
N ARG A 94 -1.83 26.18 6.68
CA ARG A 94 -0.74 26.64 5.81
C ARG A 94 -1.26 27.14 4.47
N PRO A 95 -0.49 28.02 3.77
CA PRO A 95 -0.84 28.50 2.45
C PRO A 95 -1.21 27.35 1.51
N ALA A 96 -2.35 27.51 0.83
CA ALA A 96 -2.81 26.54 -0.14
C ALA A 96 -1.90 26.52 -1.37
N PHE A 97 -1.75 25.35 -1.97
CA PHE A 97 -1.09 25.17 -3.26
C PHE A 97 -1.82 24.12 -4.07
N GLY A 98 -1.76 24.26 -5.39
CA GLY A 98 -2.34 23.31 -6.33
C GLY A 98 -1.33 22.28 -6.86
N PRO A 99 -1.80 21.31 -7.65
CA PRO A 99 -0.93 20.31 -8.30
C PRO A 99 0.25 20.91 -9.09
N GLY A 100 0.01 22.04 -9.79
CA GLY A 100 1.05 22.72 -10.58
C GLY A 100 2.21 23.32 -9.76
N GLU A 101 2.06 23.37 -8.44
CA GLU A 101 3.06 23.92 -7.51
C GLU A 101 3.79 22.82 -6.72
N LEU A 102 3.62 21.54 -7.09
CA LEU A 102 4.24 20.43 -6.36
C LEU A 102 5.73 20.26 -6.66
N HIS A 103 6.22 20.75 -7.81
CA HIS A 103 7.65 20.68 -8.13
C HIS A 103 8.47 21.46 -7.10
N GLY A 104 9.50 20.82 -6.55
CA GLY A 104 10.34 21.36 -5.49
C GLY A 104 9.77 21.22 -4.08
N ARG A 105 8.52 20.80 -3.92
CA ARG A 105 7.91 20.53 -2.60
C ARG A 105 8.32 19.15 -2.07
N THR A 106 8.20 19.01 -0.75
CA THR A 106 8.48 17.77 -0.02
C THR A 106 7.17 17.07 0.35
N ILE A 107 6.96 15.84 -0.11
CA ILE A 107 5.76 15.03 0.17
C ILE A 107 6.15 13.80 0.99
N GLY A 108 5.52 13.64 2.16
CA GLY A 108 5.70 12.48 3.01
C GLY A 108 4.73 11.34 2.68
N LEU A 109 5.16 10.09 2.81
CA LEU A 109 4.32 8.91 2.61
C LEU A 109 4.91 7.69 3.33
N ARG A 110 4.09 6.70 3.67
CA ARG A 110 4.57 5.52 4.41
C ARG A 110 5.70 4.78 3.66
N MET A 111 5.43 4.33 2.43
CA MET A 111 6.43 3.76 1.51
C MET A 111 6.20 4.31 0.11
N TYR A 112 7.26 4.45 -0.70
CA TYR A 112 7.10 4.95 -2.07
C TYR A 112 6.24 4.03 -2.93
N SER A 113 6.36 2.72 -2.72
CA SER A 113 5.71 1.68 -3.53
C SER A 113 4.28 1.33 -3.13
N VAL A 114 3.64 2.05 -2.20
CA VAL A 114 2.24 1.73 -1.83
C VAL A 114 1.28 2.10 -2.97
N THR A 115 0.19 1.33 -3.07
CA THR A 115 -0.79 1.49 -4.15
C THR A 115 -1.42 2.87 -4.17
N THR A 116 -1.75 3.45 -3.01
CA THR A 116 -2.26 4.82 -2.89
C THR A 116 -1.30 5.83 -3.56
N ALA A 117 -0.01 5.76 -3.23
CA ALA A 117 1.00 6.69 -3.75
C ALA A 117 1.28 6.47 -5.24
N MET A 118 1.25 5.24 -5.73
CA MET A 118 1.36 4.94 -7.17
C MET A 118 0.22 5.60 -7.95
N TRP A 119 -1.04 5.43 -7.50
CA TRP A 119 -2.20 6.04 -8.13
C TRP A 119 -2.14 7.56 -8.11
N LEU A 120 -1.77 8.15 -6.97
CA LEU A 120 -1.61 9.60 -6.85
C LEU A 120 -0.54 10.14 -7.81
N ARG A 121 0.61 9.46 -7.93
CA ARG A 121 1.64 9.88 -8.89
C ARG A 121 1.15 9.77 -10.34
N GLY A 122 0.39 8.74 -10.67
CA GLY A 122 -0.26 8.61 -11.98
C GLY A 122 -1.22 9.76 -12.25
N LEU A 123 -2.15 10.02 -11.32
CA LEU A 123 -3.10 11.13 -11.41
C LEU A 123 -2.39 12.48 -11.61
N LEU A 124 -1.37 12.76 -10.79
CA LEU A 124 -0.60 14.00 -10.86
C LEU A 124 0.14 14.14 -12.20
N ALA A 125 0.71 13.07 -12.72
CA ALA A 125 1.42 13.08 -13.99
C ALA A 125 0.48 13.26 -15.18
N GLU A 126 -0.57 12.45 -15.26
CA GLU A 126 -1.47 12.40 -16.42
C GLU A 126 -2.44 13.59 -16.47
N ASP A 127 -3.06 13.96 -15.34
CA ASP A 127 -4.13 14.97 -15.32
C ASP A 127 -3.62 16.38 -15.03
N HIS A 128 -2.42 16.49 -14.44
CA HIS A 128 -1.86 17.77 -14.00
C HIS A 128 -0.46 18.08 -14.55
N GLY A 129 0.13 17.20 -15.36
CA GLY A 129 1.46 17.41 -15.97
C GLY A 129 2.61 17.47 -14.94
N VAL A 130 2.39 16.93 -13.73
CA VAL A 130 3.37 16.97 -12.66
C VAL A 130 4.33 15.80 -12.81
N ASP A 131 5.57 16.10 -13.14
CA ASP A 131 6.68 15.14 -13.05
C ASP A 131 6.98 14.74 -11.59
N PRO A 132 6.73 13.47 -11.18
CA PRO A 132 6.98 13.03 -9.81
C PRO A 132 8.46 13.02 -9.42
N SER A 133 9.40 12.99 -10.38
CA SER A 133 10.84 13.03 -10.10
C SER A 133 11.34 14.41 -9.65
N ARG A 134 10.53 15.46 -9.91
CA ARG A 134 10.78 16.84 -9.47
C ARG A 134 10.17 17.15 -8.10
N ILE A 135 9.61 16.14 -7.43
CA ILE A 135 9.08 16.22 -6.07
C ILE A 135 10.07 15.51 -5.15
N ARG A 136 10.30 16.06 -3.96
CA ARG A 136 11.11 15.41 -2.92
C ARG A 136 10.22 14.49 -2.10
N TRP A 137 10.44 13.18 -2.17
CA TRP A 137 9.57 12.22 -1.46
C TRP A 137 10.24 11.72 -0.19
N VAL A 138 9.53 11.75 0.94
CA VAL A 138 10.06 11.30 2.24
C VAL A 138 9.29 10.10 2.73
N THR A 139 9.97 8.95 2.83
CA THR A 139 9.38 7.67 3.21
C THR A 139 9.72 7.25 4.64
N PHE A 140 8.84 6.47 5.29
CA PHE A 140 8.99 6.07 6.70
C PHE A 140 9.26 4.57 6.88
N GLU A 141 8.80 3.73 5.94
CA GLU A 141 9.12 2.30 5.90
C GLU A 141 9.69 1.83 4.55
N GLU A 142 10.48 0.75 4.57
CA GLU A 142 10.84 0.03 3.34
C GLU A 142 9.59 -0.55 2.68
N GLY A 143 9.59 -0.59 1.34
CA GLY A 143 8.57 -1.24 0.53
C GLY A 143 8.30 -2.69 0.93
N HIS A 144 7.09 -3.20 0.63
CA HIS A 144 6.73 -4.58 0.96
C HIS A 144 7.65 -5.62 0.30
N VAL A 145 7.97 -5.42 -0.97
CA VAL A 145 8.84 -6.30 -1.78
C VAL A 145 10.30 -5.91 -1.55
N ALA A 146 11.13 -6.86 -1.11
CA ALA A 146 12.51 -6.58 -0.71
C ALA A 146 13.42 -6.20 -1.89
N GLU A 147 13.08 -6.69 -3.09
CA GLU A 147 13.82 -6.47 -4.32
C GLU A 147 13.59 -5.07 -4.91
N PHE A 148 12.67 -4.28 -4.35
CA PHE A 148 12.42 -2.93 -4.80
C PHE A 148 13.35 -1.92 -4.12
N ALA A 149 14.05 -1.16 -4.94
CA ALA A 149 14.78 0.02 -4.51
C ALA A 149 13.94 1.28 -4.78
N ASP A 150 13.84 2.14 -3.77
CA ASP A 150 13.27 3.48 -3.95
C ASP A 150 14.11 4.26 -4.98
N PRO A 151 13.50 5.09 -5.86
CA PRO A 151 14.22 5.95 -6.78
C PRO A 151 15.15 6.96 -6.10
N ALA A 152 16.10 7.52 -6.84
CA ALA A 152 17.12 8.44 -6.32
C ALA A 152 16.58 9.76 -5.72
N TRP A 153 15.36 10.16 -6.09
CA TRP A 153 14.66 11.35 -5.58
C TRP A 153 13.79 11.06 -4.33
N VAL A 154 13.89 9.85 -3.80
CA VAL A 154 13.20 9.42 -2.58
C VAL A 154 14.19 9.33 -1.43
N GLU A 155 13.82 9.94 -0.32
CA GLU A 155 14.61 9.99 0.90
C GLU A 155 13.91 9.23 2.02
N ARG A 156 14.69 8.73 2.99
CA ARG A 156 14.21 8.09 4.21
C ARG A 156 14.06 9.16 5.30
N ALA A 157 12.91 9.22 5.95
CA ALA A 157 12.73 10.08 7.12
C ALA A 157 13.74 9.69 8.23
N PRO A 158 14.28 10.68 8.98
CA PRO A 158 15.09 10.39 10.16
C PRO A 158 14.35 9.51 11.17
N SER A 159 15.09 8.66 11.89
CA SER A 159 14.51 7.81 12.94
C SER A 159 13.76 8.64 13.98
N GLY A 160 12.59 8.14 14.41
CA GLY A 160 11.74 8.81 15.40
C GLY A 160 10.86 9.93 14.86
N LYS A 161 10.95 10.27 13.57
CA LYS A 161 10.00 11.19 12.93
C LYS A 161 8.67 10.49 12.65
N ASP A 162 7.59 11.25 12.78
CA ASP A 162 6.23 10.84 12.44
C ASP A 162 5.70 11.68 11.28
N LEU A 163 4.98 11.03 10.35
CA LEU A 163 4.48 11.64 9.12
C LEU A 163 3.56 12.83 9.40
N ILE A 164 2.60 12.67 10.32
CA ILE A 164 1.60 13.70 10.61
C ILE A 164 2.23 14.83 11.41
N ALA A 165 3.10 14.51 12.37
CA ALA A 165 3.85 15.51 13.11
C ALA A 165 4.72 16.39 12.19
N MET A 166 5.42 15.78 11.22
CA MET A 166 6.20 16.52 10.22
C MET A 166 5.33 17.42 9.35
N LEU A 167 4.13 16.98 8.96
CA LEU A 167 3.19 17.79 8.18
C LEU A 167 2.74 19.04 8.96
N LEU A 168 2.28 18.86 10.20
CA LEU A 168 1.83 19.95 11.06
C LEU A 168 2.98 20.93 11.40
N ALA A 169 4.19 20.40 11.61
CA ALA A 169 5.39 21.20 11.82
C ALA A 169 5.86 21.93 10.54
N GLY A 170 5.41 21.52 9.35
CA GLY A 170 5.82 22.10 8.07
C GLY A 170 7.18 21.64 7.58
N GLU A 171 7.67 20.52 8.12
CA GLU A 171 8.89 19.87 7.63
C GLU A 171 8.64 19.16 6.28
N ILE A 172 7.37 18.83 6.00
CA ILE A 172 6.87 18.40 4.69
C ILE A 172 5.67 19.27 4.29
N ASP A 173 5.49 19.51 2.99
CA ASP A 173 4.42 20.34 2.45
C ASP A 173 3.08 19.60 2.35
N ALA A 174 3.13 18.31 2.07
CA ALA A 174 1.97 17.43 1.94
C ALA A 174 2.28 16.01 2.42
N ALA A 175 1.24 15.23 2.67
CA ALA A 175 1.35 13.82 3.05
C ALA A 175 0.38 12.95 2.26
N VAL A 176 0.79 11.72 1.96
CA VAL A 176 -0.10 10.64 1.52
C VAL A 176 -0.58 9.86 2.74
N THR A 177 -1.89 9.89 3.02
CA THR A 177 -2.49 9.28 4.22
C THR A 177 -3.40 8.09 3.88
N GLY A 178 -3.77 7.31 4.90
CA GLY A 178 -4.84 6.32 4.82
C GLY A 178 -4.42 4.92 4.35
N ASP A 179 -3.30 4.43 4.88
CA ASP A 179 -2.99 3.01 4.95
C ASP A 179 -3.59 2.36 6.20
#